data_AF-A0A0P9CTT3-F1
#
_entry.id   AF-A0A0P9CTT3-F1
#
_cell.length_a   1.000
_cell.length_b   1.000
_cell.length_c   1.000
_cell.angle_alpha   90.00
_cell.angle_beta   90.00
_cell.angle_gamma   90.00
#
_symmetry.space_group_name_H-M   'P 1'
#
loop_
_entity.id
_entity.type
_entity.pdbx_description
1 polymer ?
#
loop_
_entity_poly.entity_id
_entity_poly.type
_entity_poly.pdbx_seq_one_letter_code
_entity_poly.pdbx_strand_id
1 'polypeptide(L)'
;MTAFINTYGFLLTSMVLAASLALSLYLPLMAGQLSLASPGFYALGGYIAAVMSTKYFAPSAGLFPLWQLLVEMLLAALASGALAVVVGVPALRLRGIYLALATIAFVEI
;
A
#
# COMPACT_ATOMS: atom_id res chain seq x y z
N MET A 1 23.43 8.41 21.58
CA MET A 1 22.02 8.17 21.22
C MET A 1 21.73 8.46 19.74
N THR A 2 22.19 9.59 19.20
CA THR A 2 22.04 9.97 17.78
C THR A 2 22.70 9.00 16.79
N ALA A 3 23.90 8.50 17.10
CA ALA A 3 24.60 7.52 16.24
C ALA A 3 23.84 6.20 16.09
N PHE A 4 23.17 5.72 17.14
CA PHE A 4 22.35 4.51 17.10
C PHE A 4 21.14 4.68 16.18
N ILE A 5 20.40 5.79 16.31
CA ILE A 5 19.23 6.08 15.46
C ILE A 5 19.63 6.28 14.01
N ASN A 6 20.78 6.89 13.71
CA ASN A 6 21.22 7.04 12.32
C ASN A 6 21.63 5.70 11.68
N THR A 7 22.25 4.79 12.45
CA THR A 7 22.65 3.46 11.94
C THR A 7 21.45 2.52 11.79
N TYR A 8 20.53 2.49 12.75
CA TYR A 8 19.39 1.55 12.77
C TYR A 8 18.07 2.18 12.34
N GLY A 9 18.03 3.47 12.03
CA GLY A 9 16.81 4.22 11.73
C GLY A 9 16.04 3.64 10.55
N PHE A 10 16.74 3.33 9.46
CA PHE A 10 16.13 2.67 8.29
C PHE A 10 15.52 1.32 8.66
N LEU A 11 16.22 0.52 9.48
CA LEU A 11 15.73 -0.78 9.93
C LEU A 11 14.44 -0.61 10.75
N LEU A 12 14.43 0.31 11.72
CA LEU A 12 13.26 0.61 12.53
C LEU A 12 12.07 1.06 11.69
N THR A 13 12.28 1.96 10.73
CA THR A 13 11.23 2.40 9.81
C THR A 13 10.67 1.24 8.99
N SER A 14 11.54 0.38 8.44
CA SER A 14 11.12 -0.77 7.65
C SER A 14 10.34 -1.80 8.48
N MET A 15 10.72 -2.02 9.74
CA MET A 15 10.04 -2.92 10.67
C MET A 15 8.63 -2.41 11.01
N VAL A 16 8.48 -1.11 11.28
CA VAL A 16 7.18 -0.49 11.56
C VAL A 16 6.26 -0.56 10.34
N LEU A 17 6.80 -0.28 9.14
CA LEU A 17 6.06 -0.44 7.89
C LEU A 17 5.57 -1.88 7.70
N ALA A 18 6.48 -2.86 7.79
CA ALA A 18 6.13 -4.27 7.64
C ALA A 18 5.10 -4.75 8.69
N ALA A 19 5.24 -4.31 9.94
CA ALA A 19 4.29 -4.63 11.00
C ALA A 19 2.89 -4.05 10.72
N SER A 20 2.82 -2.80 10.25
CA SER A 20 1.54 -2.16 9.89
C SER A 20 0.82 -2.90 8.75
N LEU A 21 1.57 -3.31 7.72
CA LEU A 21 1.06 -4.07 6.59
C LEU A 21 0.58 -5.46 7.01
N ALA A 22 1.36 -6.14 7.87
CA ALA A 22 0.99 -7.45 8.42
C ALA A 22 -0.31 -7.38 9.23
N LEU A 23 -0.47 -6.36 10.09
CA LEU A 23 -1.70 -6.16 10.86
C LEU A 23 -2.91 -5.89 9.95
N SER A 24 -2.73 -5.12 8.88
CA SER A 24 -3.77 -4.84 7.89
C SER A 24 -4.26 -6.11 7.15
N LEU A 25 -3.40 -7.11 6.99
CA LEU A 25 -3.78 -8.43 6.43
C LEU A 25 -4.33 -9.40 7.46
N TYR A 26 -3.81 -9.33 8.70
CA TYR A 26 -4.18 -10.25 9.78
C TYR A 26 -5.65 -10.07 10.20
N LEU A 27 -6.15 -8.83 10.25
CA LEU A 27 -7.54 -8.56 10.64
C LEU A 27 -8.57 -9.18 9.67
N PRO A 28 -8.48 -8.99 8.34
CA PRO A 28 -9.32 -9.72 7.37
C PRO A 28 -9.16 -11.24 7.43
N LEU A 29 -7.94 -11.73 7.65
CA LEU A 29 -7.68 -13.17 7.78
C LEU A 29 -8.42 -13.77 8.98
N MET A 30 -8.41 -13.11 10.14
CA MET A 30 -9.17 -13.53 11.33
C MET A 30 -10.68 -13.57 11.07
N ALA A 31 -11.19 -12.73 10.18
CA ALA A 31 -12.59 -12.73 9.75
C ALA A 31 -12.91 -13.77 8.66
N GLY A 32 -11.93 -14.56 8.20
CA GLY A 32 -12.09 -15.53 7.12
C GLY A 32 -12.18 -14.89 5.71
N GLN A 33 -11.85 -13.61 5.59
CA GLN A 33 -11.91 -12.83 4.35
C GLN A 33 -10.50 -12.52 3.81
N LEU A 34 -9.64 -13.54 3.77
CA LEU A 34 -8.31 -13.37 3.18
C LEU A 34 -8.45 -13.13 1.68
N SER A 35 -8.18 -11.91 1.25
CA SER A 35 -7.98 -11.58 -0.17
C SER A 35 -6.49 -11.54 -0.46
N LEU A 36 -6.04 -12.35 -1.42
CA LEU A 36 -4.67 -12.26 -1.90
C LEU A 36 -4.44 -11.00 -2.72
N ALA A 37 -5.45 -10.21 -3.08
CA ALA A 37 -5.24 -8.99 -3.87
C ALA A 37 -4.62 -7.82 -3.06
N SER A 38 -4.63 -7.87 -1.73
CA SER A 38 -4.20 -6.76 -0.87
C SER A 38 -2.73 -6.29 -1.09
N PRO A 39 -1.72 -7.18 -1.24
CA PRO A 39 -0.37 -6.81 -1.64
C PRO A 39 -0.29 -5.99 -2.94
N GLY A 40 -1.12 -6.28 -3.94
CA GLY A 40 -1.16 -5.52 -5.20
C GLY A 40 -1.62 -4.07 -4.98
N PHE A 41 -2.63 -3.85 -4.14
CA PHE A 41 -3.05 -2.50 -3.77
C PHE A 41 -2.02 -1.75 -2.92
N TYR A 42 -1.26 -2.47 -2.07
CA TYR A 42 -0.14 -1.88 -1.33
C TYR A 42 0.96 -1.40 -2.29
N ALA A 43 1.33 -2.21 -3.28
CA ALA A 43 2.33 -1.85 -4.28
C ALA A 43 1.89 -0.63 -5.11
N LEU A 44 0.62 -0.60 -5.55
CA LEU A 44 0.05 0.53 -6.29
C LEU A 44 0.11 1.84 -5.48
N GLY A 45 -0.38 1.84 -4.24
CA GLY A 45 -0.38 3.02 -3.38
C GLY A 45 1.05 3.48 -3.05
N GLY A 46 1.95 2.54 -2.75
CA GLY A 46 3.36 2.82 -2.48
C GLY A 46 4.09 3.42 -3.68
N TYR A 47 3.81 2.92 -4.88
CA TYR A 47 4.38 3.48 -6.12
C TYR A 47 3.91 4.91 -6.38
N ILE A 48 2.61 5.19 -6.19
CA ILE A 48 2.05 6.53 -6.34
C ILE A 48 2.70 7.50 -5.34
N ALA A 49 2.81 7.09 -4.08
CA ALA A 49 3.47 7.88 -3.04
C ALA A 49 4.96 8.14 -3.39
N ALA A 50 5.68 7.12 -3.88
CA ALA A 50 7.08 7.26 -4.29
C ALA A 50 7.25 8.23 -5.46
N VAL A 51 6.38 8.17 -6.49
CA VAL A 51 6.42 9.10 -7.63
C VAL A 51 6.09 10.52 -7.20
N MET A 52 5.07 10.70 -6.36
CA MET A 52 4.69 12.03 -5.87
C MET A 52 5.80 12.67 -5.04
N SER A 53 6.36 11.93 -4.09
CA SER A 53 7.41 12.41 -3.19
C SER A 53 8.73 12.69 -3.92
N THR A 54 9.05 11.95 -5.00
CA THR A 54 10.32 12.12 -5.72
C THR A 54 10.25 13.09 -6.90
N LYS A 55 9.12 13.21 -7.61
CA LYS A 55 9.00 13.99 -8.85
C LYS A 55 8.26 15.31 -8.67
N TYR A 56 7.24 15.36 -7.82
CA TYR A 56 6.33 16.50 -7.71
C TYR A 56 6.55 17.31 -6.43
N PHE A 57 6.80 16.64 -5.32
CA PHE A 57 7.05 17.28 -4.01
C PHE A 57 8.53 17.25 -3.65
N ALA A 58 9.37 17.72 -4.58
CA ALA A 58 10.83 17.72 -4.44
C ALA A 58 11.24 18.16 -3.03
N PRO A 59 12.19 17.45 -2.39
CA PRO A 59 12.55 17.69 -0.99
C PRO A 59 13.19 19.07 -0.87
N SER A 60 12.38 20.08 -0.56
CA SER A 60 12.87 21.32 0.05
C SER A 60 13.53 20.93 1.36
N ALA A 61 14.68 21.53 1.68
CA ALA A 61 15.62 21.11 2.73
C ALA A 61 15.07 21.11 4.19
N GLY A 62 13.76 21.18 4.39
CA GLY A 62 13.06 21.09 5.68
C GLY A 62 12.24 19.82 5.84
N LEU A 63 11.45 19.78 6.92
CA LEU A 63 10.49 18.69 7.17
C LEU A 63 9.49 18.57 6.02
N PHE A 64 9.17 17.34 5.62
CA PHE A 64 8.10 17.07 4.66
C PHE A 64 6.77 17.66 5.19
N PRO A 65 6.15 18.62 4.48
CA PRO A 65 4.91 19.24 4.91
C PRO A 65 3.80 18.21 5.10
N LEU A 66 3.13 18.22 6.26
CA LEU A 66 2.02 17.31 6.56
C LEU A 66 0.88 17.40 5.52
N TRP A 67 0.65 18.60 4.96
CA TRP A 67 -0.34 18.78 3.91
C TRP A 67 -0.02 18.00 2.63
N GLN A 68 1.26 17.95 2.23
CA GLN A 68 1.68 17.20 1.04
C GLN A 68 1.45 15.70 1.24
N LEU A 69 1.78 15.18 2.42
CA LEU A 69 1.49 13.79 2.79
C LEU A 69 -0.01 13.46 2.70
N LEU A 70 -0.88 14.34 3.20
CA LEU A 70 -2.33 14.13 3.12
C LEU A 70 -2.83 14.13 1.67
N VAL A 71 -2.28 15.00 0.82
CA VAL A 71 -2.62 15.05 -0.61
C VAL A 71 -2.17 13.78 -1.32
N GLU A 72 -0.94 13.30 -1.05
CA GLU A 72 -0.42 12.03 -1.59
C GLU A 72 -1.29 10.84 -1.17
N MET A 73 -1.65 10.75 0.11
CA MET A 73 -2.54 9.71 0.62
C MET A 73 -3.90 9.74 -0.05
N LEU A 74 -4.48 10.93 -0.25
CA LEU A 74 -5.78 11.08 -0.91
C LEU A 74 -5.73 10.65 -2.38
N LEU A 75 -4.69 11.05 -3.11
CA LEU A 75 -4.46 10.63 -4.50
C LEU A 75 -4.24 9.11 -4.61
N ALA A 76 -3.39 8.53 -3.76
CA ALA A 76 -3.16 7.10 -3.71
C ALA A 76 -4.46 6.33 -3.38
N ALA A 77 -5.26 6.83 -2.44
CA ALA A 77 -6.54 6.24 -2.08
C ALA A 77 -7.56 6.30 -3.22
N LEU A 78 -7.67 7.45 -3.92
CA LEU A 78 -8.56 7.60 -5.06
C LEU A 78 -8.15 6.68 -6.23
N ALA A 79 -6.87 6.62 -6.56
CA ALA A 79 -6.36 5.76 -7.63
C ALA A 79 -6.57 4.27 -7.29
N SER A 80 -6.26 3.87 -6.06
CA SER A 80 -6.48 2.50 -5.59
C SER A 80 -7.96 2.14 -5.55
N GLY A 81 -8.81 3.07 -5.11
CA GLY A 81 -10.27 2.89 -5.08
C GLY A 81 -10.85 2.76 -6.49
N ALA A 82 -10.43 3.60 -7.43
CA ALA A 82 -10.85 3.48 -8.83
C ALA A 82 -10.46 2.13 -9.42
N LEU A 83 -9.21 1.70 -9.20
CA LEU A 83 -8.71 0.41 -9.68
C LEU A 83 -9.42 -0.77 -8.99
N ALA A 84 -9.74 -0.65 -7.70
CA ALA A 84 -10.52 -1.62 -6.96
C ALA A 84 -11.94 -1.76 -7.51
N VAL A 85 -12.57 -0.69 -8.00
CA VAL A 85 -13.87 -0.77 -8.67
C VAL A 85 -13.72 -1.45 -10.04
N VAL A 86 -12.75 -1.03 -10.85
CA VAL A 86 -12.53 -1.58 -12.20
C VAL A 86 -12.24 -3.08 -12.17
N VAL A 87 -11.42 -3.55 -11.22
CA VAL A 87 -11.03 -4.95 -11.08
C VAL A 87 -12.01 -5.73 -10.19
N GLY A 88 -12.57 -5.10 -9.16
CA GLY A 88 -13.48 -5.73 -8.21
C GLY A 88 -14.83 -6.10 -8.83
N VAL A 89 -15.40 -5.23 -9.67
CA VAL A 89 -16.69 -5.49 -10.34
C VAL A 89 -16.67 -6.79 -11.18
N PRO A 90 -15.69 -7.05 -12.05
CA PRO A 90 -15.60 -8.33 -12.76
C PRO A 90 -15.23 -9.48 -11.82
N ALA A 91 -14.39 -9.26 -10.80
CA ALA A 91 -14.05 -10.31 -9.82
C ALA A 91 -15.28 -10.83 -9.06
N LEU A 92 -16.25 -9.96 -8.74
CA LEU A 92 -17.52 -10.36 -8.12
C LEU A 92 -18.37 -11.32 -8.97
N ARG A 93 -18.10 -11.40 -10.29
CA ARG A 93 -18.78 -12.35 -11.19
C ARG A 93 -18.14 -13.75 -11.15
N LEU A 94 -16.94 -13.89 -10.59
CA LEU A 94 -16.21 -15.15 -10.48
C LEU A 94 -16.64 -15.93 -9.23
N ARG A 95 -16.52 -17.25 -9.29
CA ARG A 95 -16.88 -18.15 -8.17
C ARG A 95 -15.83 -19.23 -7.96
N GLY A 96 -15.65 -19.62 -6.70
CA GLY A 96 -14.74 -20.71 -6.31
C GLY A 96 -13.30 -20.44 -6.73
N ILE A 97 -12.71 -21.39 -7.45
CA ILE A 97 -11.29 -21.38 -7.86
C ILE A 97 -10.96 -20.19 -8.77
N TYR A 98 -11.92 -19.75 -9.60
CA TYR A 98 -11.70 -18.62 -10.50
C TYR A 98 -11.50 -17.30 -9.75
N LEU A 99 -12.17 -17.11 -8.61
CA LEU A 99 -11.97 -15.93 -7.76
C LEU A 99 -10.59 -15.95 -7.12
N ALA A 100 -10.16 -17.11 -6.62
CA ALA A 100 -8.83 -17.28 -6.03
C ALA A 100 -7.72 -17.00 -7.06
N LEU A 101 -7.83 -17.57 -8.27
CA LEU A 101 -6.90 -17.32 -9.36
C LEU A 101 -6.83 -15.83 -9.76
N ALA A 102 -7.97 -15.16 -9.84
CA ALA A 102 -8.00 -13.73 -10.14
C ALA A 102 -7.25 -12.88 -9.10
N THR A 103 -7.36 -13.23 -7.81
CA THR A 103 -6.63 -12.53 -6.75
C THR A 103 -5.12 -12.80 -6.76
N ILE A 104 -4.69 -13.99 -7.19
CA ILE A 104 -3.27 -14.32 -7.35
C ILE A 104 -2.69 -13.59 -8.57
N ALA A 105 -3.38 -13.66 -9.71
CA ALA A 105 -2.96 -13.00 -10.94
C ALA A 105 -2.82 -11.48 -10.76
N PHE A 106 -3.62 -10.88 -9.89
CA PHE A 106 -3.51 -9.45 -9.56
C PHE A 106 -2.24 -9.10 -8.78
N VAL A 107 -1.69 -10.03 -7.98
CA VAL A 107 -0.44 -9.82 -7.22
C VAL A 107 0.79 -10.02 -8.08
N GLU A 108 0.71 -10.83 -9.13
CA GLU A 108 1.85 -11.09 -10.02
C GLU A 108 2.18 -9.92 -10.97
N ILE A 109 1.41 -8.82 -10.92
CA ILE A 109 1.62 -7.58 -11.70
C ILE A 109 2.52 -6.62 -10.93
#